data_AF-A0AAE6WGB6-F1
#
_entry.id   AF-A0AAE6WGB6-F1
#
_cell.length_a   1.000
_cell.length_b   1.000
_cell.length_c   1.000
_cell.angle_alpha   90.00
_cell.angle_beta   90.00
_cell.angle_gamma   90.00
#
_symmetry.space_group_name_H-M   'P 1'
#
loop_
_entity.id
_entity.type
_entity.pdbx_description
1 polymer ?
#
loop_
_entity_poly.entity_id
_entity_poly.type
_entity_poly.pdbx_seq_one_letter_code
_entity_poly.pdbx_strand_id
1 'polypeptide(L)'
;MSDKFKTVVTTQGLELLNQAIANEKDLLITKAVASSTAYNSDRLLELTDTNYNSASHDQETTLNRLDQRGDGSLAFEILFDGYDVRYDYTLNTVFLIAEVDGKERLFAVIKANQPQYINAYEGGSRTNLQINFALQLANQNVAIKINAAALATLRDLDSLKEEFVERIDGVRNTLDNKLQESKSELETKLSQAKSALQTDISNTETKVKSYSDNKDKALNDKFDQLILDHVKQLTEHITTNNRNFLLADRNLRNVFEKRLGDEKRFREDAVNELAIQFNNLVSSVQTLDRNIQQSFYNKRRAPATWTLDRTTTPWTIWFDNGCGIQFPDYPTSGSMYGYGHSFENSLANKFAAYPLVYNIINCARGVLTLEDFVKRDGSDYMYWSPTTKVLDPIQDAHKYNWTNAVGNRDTNNDSLKRKPNFARVMYELGIWSDADVESLGAVRR
;
A
#
# COMPACT_ATOMS: atom_id res chain seq x y z
N MET A 1 53.00 46.46 97.08
CA MET A 1 53.34 45.34 97.98
C MET A 1 54.68 45.68 98.60
N SER A 2 54.79 45.71 99.93
CA SER A 2 56.10 45.83 100.57
C SER A 2 56.92 44.59 100.22
N ASP A 3 58.16 44.77 99.79
CA ASP A 3 59.07 43.64 99.57
C ASP A 3 59.09 42.77 100.82
N LYS A 4 58.91 41.45 100.68
CA LYS A 4 58.91 40.52 101.83
C LYS A 4 60.32 40.25 102.35
N PHE A 5 61.31 40.43 101.49
CA PHE A 5 62.72 40.23 101.78
C PHE A 5 63.54 41.41 101.24
N LYS A 6 64.62 41.75 101.94
CA LYS A 6 65.65 42.68 101.48
C LYS A 6 66.91 41.87 101.15
N THR A 7 67.36 41.94 99.91
CA THR A 7 68.56 41.22 99.47
C THR A 7 69.72 42.19 99.24
N VAL A 8 70.91 41.84 99.74
CA VAL A 8 72.14 42.62 99.59
C VAL A 8 73.30 41.69 99.27
N VAL A 9 74.05 41.98 98.21
CA VAL A 9 75.38 41.37 97.98
C VAL A 9 76.36 42.02 98.95
N THR A 10 77.08 41.23 99.74
CA THR A 10 78.01 41.77 100.74
C THR A 10 79.25 42.38 100.06
N THR A 11 80.01 43.22 100.77
CA THR A 11 81.31 43.70 100.26
C THR A 11 82.21 42.52 99.88
N GLN A 12 82.20 41.47 100.71
CA GLN A 12 82.96 40.24 100.47
C GLN A 12 82.46 39.47 99.23
N GLY A 13 81.15 39.46 98.96
CA GLY A 13 80.58 38.87 97.76
C GLY A 13 80.93 39.65 96.49
N LEU A 14 81.00 40.97 96.56
CA LEU A 14 81.48 41.81 95.47
C LEU A 14 82.97 41.58 95.18
N GLU A 15 83.79 41.43 96.22
CA GLU A 15 85.20 41.04 96.08
C GLU A 15 85.34 39.67 95.41
N LEU A 16 84.53 38.70 95.81
CA LEU A 16 84.52 37.36 95.21
C LEU A 16 84.10 37.40 93.74
N LEU A 17 83.10 38.22 93.39
CA LEU A 17 82.69 38.44 92.00
C LEU A 17 83.84 39.04 91.17
N ASN A 18 84.53 40.05 91.69
CA ASN A 18 85.67 40.66 91.02
C ASN A 18 86.85 39.70 90.89
N GLN A 19 87.07 38.82 91.88
CA GLN A 19 88.06 37.75 91.80
C GLN A 19 87.72 36.76 90.67
N ALA A 20 86.45 36.35 90.56
CA ALA A 20 86.00 35.49 89.46
C ALA A 20 86.25 36.12 88.08
N ILE A 21 85.96 37.42 87.92
CA ILE A 21 86.27 38.19 86.70
C ILE A 21 87.77 38.15 86.40
N ALA A 22 88.59 38.55 87.38
CA ALA A 22 90.03 38.71 87.20
C ALA A 22 90.73 37.39 86.88
N ASN A 23 90.21 36.27 87.40
CA ASN A 23 90.76 34.94 87.21
C ASN A 23 90.12 34.17 86.04
N GLU A 24 89.17 34.77 85.30
CA GLU A 24 88.39 34.12 84.23
C GLU A 24 87.73 32.80 84.72
N LYS A 25 87.12 32.85 85.90
CA LYS A 25 86.43 31.73 86.54
C LYS A 25 84.94 31.98 86.67
N ASP A 26 84.18 30.89 86.73
CA ASP A 26 82.78 30.94 87.11
C ASP A 26 82.67 31.15 88.62
N LEU A 27 81.69 31.96 89.03
CA LEU A 27 81.27 32.03 90.43
C LEU A 27 80.13 31.04 90.63
N LEU A 28 80.34 30.05 91.49
CA LEU A 28 79.36 29.02 91.80
C LEU A 28 78.63 29.37 93.10
N ILE A 29 77.32 29.61 93.06
CA ILE A 29 76.52 29.64 94.29
C ILE A 29 76.30 28.19 94.73
N THR A 30 76.88 27.81 95.86
CA THR A 30 76.91 26.41 96.34
C THR A 30 75.67 26.07 97.15
N LYS A 31 75.21 26.99 98.00
CA LYS A 31 74.07 26.79 98.90
C LYS A 31 73.43 28.08 99.38
N ALA A 32 72.19 27.95 99.81
CA ALA A 32 71.44 28.93 100.58
C ALA A 32 71.18 28.38 101.98
N VAL A 33 71.46 29.17 103.01
CA VAL A 33 71.37 28.77 104.41
C VAL A 33 70.37 29.64 105.13
N ALA A 34 69.27 29.06 105.59
CA ALA A 34 68.27 29.69 106.43
C ALA A 34 68.75 29.79 107.88
N SER A 35 68.55 30.97 108.48
CA SER A 35 69.06 31.32 109.79
C SER A 35 68.03 32.09 110.62
N SER A 36 67.93 31.72 111.88
CA SER A 36 67.22 32.46 112.92
C SER A 36 67.95 33.68 113.43
N THR A 37 69.22 33.85 113.06
CA THR A 37 70.01 35.01 113.49
C THR A 37 69.53 36.26 112.76
N ALA A 38 69.13 37.27 113.53
CA ALA A 38 68.65 38.55 113.01
C ALA A 38 69.80 39.57 112.86
N TYR A 39 69.82 40.27 111.72
CA TYR A 39 70.76 41.36 111.46
C TYR A 39 70.03 42.68 111.17
N ASN A 40 70.70 43.79 111.44
CA ASN A 40 70.18 45.12 111.10
C ASN A 40 70.22 45.32 109.58
N SER A 41 69.10 45.78 109.00
CA SER A 41 68.93 46.07 107.57
C SER A 41 69.99 47.02 107.00
N ASP A 42 70.59 47.89 107.81
CA ASP A 42 71.57 48.90 107.38
C ASP A 42 73.01 48.37 107.40
N ARG A 43 73.24 47.20 108.01
CA ARG A 43 74.58 46.59 108.16
C ARG A 43 74.75 45.29 107.38
N LEU A 44 73.79 44.93 106.52
CA LEU A 44 73.85 43.70 105.72
C LEU A 44 75.05 43.66 104.77
N LEU A 45 75.45 44.82 104.23
CA LEU A 45 76.59 44.95 103.32
C LEU A 45 77.93 44.57 104.00
N GLU A 46 78.05 44.83 105.30
CA GLU A 46 79.26 44.63 106.11
C GLU A 46 79.43 43.20 106.64
N LEU A 47 78.46 42.31 106.38
CA LEU A 47 78.52 40.93 106.87
C LEU A 47 79.62 40.14 106.17
N THR A 48 80.32 39.32 106.95
CA THR A 48 81.48 38.51 106.53
C THR A 48 81.29 37.04 106.87
N ASP A 49 82.24 36.18 106.46
CA ASP A 49 82.26 34.76 106.88
C ASP A 49 82.19 34.59 108.40
N THR A 50 82.79 35.49 109.17
CA THR A 50 82.74 35.43 110.64
C THR A 50 81.30 35.56 111.16
N ASN A 51 80.50 36.42 110.52
CA ASN A 51 79.09 36.58 110.86
C ASN A 51 78.29 35.35 110.44
N TYR A 52 78.54 34.82 109.24
CA TYR A 52 77.90 33.61 108.75
C TYR A 52 78.20 32.42 109.67
N ASN A 53 79.48 32.15 109.94
CA ASN A 53 79.93 31.01 110.77
C ASN A 53 79.46 31.07 112.23
N SER A 54 79.12 32.26 112.74
CA SER A 54 78.57 32.41 114.09
C SER A 54 77.04 32.43 114.15
N ALA A 55 76.38 32.44 112.99
CA ALA A 55 74.93 32.42 112.89
C ALA A 55 74.36 31.00 113.09
N SER A 56 73.05 30.94 113.35
CA SER A 56 72.29 29.69 113.25
C SER A 56 72.24 29.22 111.79
N HIS A 57 72.35 27.91 111.58
CA HIS A 57 72.23 27.25 110.28
C HIS A 57 71.07 26.26 110.39
N ASP A 58 69.86 26.79 110.40
CA ASP A 58 68.66 26.01 110.74
C ASP A 58 68.22 25.10 109.59
N GLN A 59 68.44 25.55 108.35
CA GLN A 59 68.29 24.71 107.15
C GLN A 59 69.27 25.13 106.06
N GLU A 60 69.62 24.18 105.20
CA GLU A 60 70.41 24.42 104.00
C GLU A 60 69.70 23.83 102.78
N THR A 61 69.81 24.50 101.65
CA THR A 61 69.34 24.01 100.35
C THR A 61 70.26 24.52 99.26
N THR A 62 70.14 23.96 98.06
CA THR A 62 70.80 24.52 96.88
C THR A 62 69.82 25.41 96.11
N LEU A 63 70.30 26.10 95.08
CA LEU A 63 69.43 26.96 94.28
C LEU A 63 68.72 26.09 93.24
N ASN A 64 67.42 26.30 93.04
CA ASN A 64 66.62 25.51 92.09
C ASN A 64 66.81 26.01 90.66
N ARG A 65 66.88 27.33 90.48
CA ARG A 65 66.97 27.95 89.16
C ARG A 65 67.69 29.29 89.18
N LEU A 66 68.39 29.57 88.09
CA LEU A 66 69.02 30.83 87.76
C LEU A 66 68.61 31.22 86.34
N ASP A 67 67.90 32.35 86.21
CA ASP A 67 67.57 32.92 84.91
C ASP A 67 68.23 34.30 84.78
N GLN A 68 68.91 34.54 83.66
CA GLN A 68 69.36 35.88 83.30
C GLN A 68 68.20 36.63 82.65
N ARG A 69 67.79 37.76 83.23
CA ARG A 69 66.76 38.63 82.66
C ARG A 69 67.39 39.61 81.67
N GLY A 70 66.62 40.02 80.66
CA GLY A 70 67.06 40.95 79.61
C GLY A 70 67.45 42.35 80.10
N ASP A 71 67.15 42.69 81.36
CA ASP A 71 67.56 43.92 82.04
C ASP A 71 68.91 43.79 82.79
N GLY A 72 69.60 42.66 82.63
CA GLY A 72 70.87 42.38 83.29
C GLY A 72 70.75 41.93 84.75
N SER A 73 69.53 41.76 85.27
CA SER A 73 69.31 41.15 86.58
C SER A 73 69.38 39.62 86.51
N LEU A 74 69.90 39.02 87.57
CA LEU A 74 69.91 37.56 87.75
C LEU A 74 68.77 37.20 88.69
N ALA A 75 67.81 36.43 88.19
CA ALA A 75 66.71 35.92 88.97
C ALA A 75 67.05 34.55 89.53
N PHE A 76 66.86 34.41 90.84
CA PHE A 76 67.14 33.20 91.58
C PHE A 76 65.87 32.68 92.23
N GLU A 77 65.79 31.36 92.27
CA GLU A 77 64.73 30.64 92.95
C GLU A 77 65.37 29.66 93.95
N ILE A 78 64.94 29.76 95.21
CA ILE A 78 65.37 28.90 96.31
C ILE A 78 64.14 28.22 96.89
N LEU A 79 64.22 26.91 97.08
CA LEU A 79 63.23 26.12 97.78
C LEU A 79 63.86 25.46 99.00
N PHE A 80 63.39 25.86 100.18
CA PHE A 80 63.62 25.13 101.41
C PHE A 80 62.50 24.09 101.60
N ASP A 81 62.86 22.81 101.61
CA ASP A 81 61.92 21.74 101.93
C ASP A 81 61.70 21.71 103.45
N GLY A 82 60.43 21.77 103.86
CA GLY A 82 60.04 21.68 105.25
C GLY A 82 60.28 20.29 105.84
N TYR A 83 60.57 19.27 105.03
CA TYR A 83 60.83 17.90 105.49
C TYR A 83 62.09 17.79 106.36
N ASP A 84 63.12 18.60 106.06
CA ASP A 84 64.41 18.53 106.75
C ASP A 84 64.49 19.45 107.99
N VAL A 85 63.39 20.14 108.35
CA VAL A 85 63.35 20.99 109.55
C VAL A 85 63.33 20.13 110.82
N ARG A 86 64.39 20.16 111.61
CA ARG A 86 64.49 19.36 112.86
C ARG A 86 63.88 20.03 114.09
N TYR A 87 63.88 21.36 114.13
CA TYR A 87 63.41 22.15 115.27
C TYR A 87 62.64 23.38 114.78
N ASP A 88 61.65 23.82 115.56
CA ASP A 88 60.95 25.07 115.29
C ASP A 88 61.95 26.22 115.30
N TYR A 89 61.88 27.06 114.27
CA TYR A 89 62.79 28.20 114.17
C TYR A 89 62.10 29.39 113.49
N THR A 90 62.66 30.58 113.72
CA THR A 90 62.11 31.82 113.14
C THR A 90 63.09 32.35 112.11
N LEU A 91 62.78 32.16 110.84
CA LEU A 91 63.60 32.64 109.74
C LEU A 91 63.71 34.17 109.77
N ASN A 92 64.93 34.66 109.99
CA ASN A 92 65.27 36.07 109.93
C ASN A 92 66.16 36.38 108.72
N THR A 93 67.07 35.48 108.38
CA THR A 93 68.10 35.71 107.37
C THR A 93 68.32 34.44 106.55
N VAL A 94 68.56 34.60 105.25
CA VAL A 94 69.12 33.55 104.39
C VAL A 94 70.47 34.04 103.88
N PHE A 95 71.51 33.24 104.09
CA PHE A 95 72.84 33.48 103.53
C PHE A 95 72.97 32.74 102.20
N LEU A 96 73.51 33.42 101.19
CA LEU A 96 73.95 32.78 99.95
C LEU A 96 75.46 32.61 100.02
N ILE A 97 75.90 31.37 99.89
CA ILE A 97 77.31 31.00 99.90
C ILE A 97 77.73 30.72 98.48
N ALA A 98 78.87 31.30 98.11
CA ALA A 98 79.45 31.11 96.80
C ALA A 98 80.90 30.67 96.90
N GLU A 99 81.35 30.03 95.84
CA GLU A 99 82.68 29.48 95.70
C GLU A 99 83.32 30.02 94.42
N VAL A 100 84.60 30.40 94.55
CA VAL A 100 85.54 30.57 93.44
C VAL A 100 86.78 29.78 93.83
N ASP A 101 87.27 28.92 92.92
CA ASP A 101 88.48 28.10 93.11
C ASP A 101 88.49 27.23 94.39
N GLY A 102 87.37 26.58 94.75
CA GLY A 102 87.32 25.64 95.88
C GLY A 102 87.12 26.27 97.25
N LYS A 103 86.97 27.60 97.35
CA LYS A 103 86.80 28.30 98.63
C LYS A 103 85.43 28.96 98.78
N GLU A 104 84.60 28.41 99.65
CA GLU A 104 83.30 28.97 100.01
C GLU A 104 83.45 30.26 100.82
N ARG A 105 82.65 31.27 100.45
CA ARG A 105 82.61 32.60 101.05
C ARG A 105 81.17 33.10 101.09
N LEU A 106 80.83 33.92 102.08
CA LEU A 106 79.55 34.64 102.11
C LEU A 106 79.45 35.59 100.92
N PHE A 107 78.45 35.38 100.07
CA PHE A 107 78.22 36.16 98.86
C PHE A 107 77.13 37.21 99.04
N ALA A 108 75.96 36.79 99.48
CA ALA A 108 74.82 37.69 99.64
C ALA A 108 73.96 37.29 100.83
N VAL A 109 73.14 38.23 101.28
CA VAL A 109 72.27 38.06 102.44
C VAL A 109 70.86 38.50 102.05
N ILE A 110 69.90 37.63 102.29
CA ILE A 110 68.47 37.88 102.11
C ILE A 110 67.87 37.98 103.51
N LYS A 111 67.53 39.19 103.94
CA LYS A 111 66.88 39.43 105.24
C LYS A 111 65.36 39.41 105.06
N ALA A 112 64.66 38.69 105.93
CA ALA A 112 63.21 38.78 106.02
C ALA A 112 62.81 40.17 106.57
N ASN A 113 61.88 40.85 105.91
CA ASN A 113 61.35 42.13 106.41
C ASN A 113 60.38 41.91 107.57
N GLN A 114 59.74 40.74 107.62
CA GLN A 114 59.02 40.21 108.78
C GLN A 114 59.54 38.79 109.06
N PRO A 115 59.93 38.47 110.31
CA PRO A 115 60.38 37.13 110.65
C PRO A 115 59.32 36.07 110.29
N GLN A 116 59.73 34.94 109.71
CA GLN A 116 58.83 33.87 109.29
C GLN A 116 58.98 32.66 110.22
N TYR A 117 57.89 32.19 110.81
CA TYR A 117 57.92 30.97 111.62
C TYR A 117 57.96 29.73 110.72
N ILE A 118 58.90 28.82 110.98
CA ILE A 118 59.06 27.55 110.29
C ILE A 118 58.98 26.45 111.35
N ASN A 119 58.01 25.54 111.20
CA ASN A 119 57.78 24.46 112.15
C ASN A 119 58.69 23.25 111.88
N ALA A 120 59.11 22.57 112.94
CA ALA A 120 59.74 21.26 112.88
C ALA A 120 58.84 20.26 112.14
N TYR A 121 59.47 19.33 111.41
CA TYR A 121 58.76 18.25 110.78
C TYR A 121 58.53 17.11 111.78
N GLU A 122 57.29 16.99 112.27
CA GLU A 122 56.86 15.94 113.20
C GLU A 122 55.94 14.90 112.52
N GLY A 123 56.07 14.72 111.20
CA GLY A 123 55.28 13.74 110.43
C GLY A 123 53.86 14.18 110.04
N GLY A 124 53.32 15.26 110.63
CA GLY A 124 51.96 15.75 110.34
C GLY A 124 51.87 17.06 109.55
N SER A 125 52.74 18.04 109.84
CA SER A 125 52.77 19.34 109.15
C SER A 125 54.19 19.72 108.77
N ARG A 126 54.36 20.32 107.58
CA ARG A 126 55.62 20.90 107.13
C ARG A 126 55.37 22.23 106.45
N THR A 127 56.32 23.15 106.59
CA THR A 127 56.31 24.44 105.89
C THR A 127 57.41 24.44 104.85
N ASN A 128 57.03 24.40 103.57
CA ASN A 128 57.96 24.61 102.47
C ASN A 128 58.06 26.11 102.18
N LEU A 129 59.26 26.61 101.95
CA LEU A 129 59.48 28.02 101.65
C LEU A 129 60.17 28.18 100.31
N GLN A 130 59.45 28.79 99.36
CA GLN A 130 60.00 29.21 98.09
C GLN A 130 60.29 30.73 98.14
N ILE A 131 61.54 31.10 97.87
CA ILE A 131 61.99 32.49 97.79
C ILE A 131 62.41 32.78 96.35
N ASN A 132 61.72 33.72 95.73
CA ASN A 132 62.06 34.27 94.43
C ASN A 132 62.64 35.67 94.61
N PHE A 133 63.86 35.90 94.16
CA PHE A 133 64.52 37.20 94.25
C PHE A 133 65.35 37.49 93.00
N ALA A 134 65.73 38.75 92.81
CA ALA A 134 66.61 39.17 91.73
C ALA A 134 67.80 39.95 92.30
N LEU A 135 68.98 39.75 91.72
CA LEU A 135 70.17 40.54 91.98
C LEU A 135 70.52 41.34 90.74
N GLN A 136 70.65 42.65 90.87
CA GLN A 136 71.27 43.48 89.85
C GLN A 136 72.78 43.52 90.11
N LEU A 137 73.58 43.04 89.16
CA LEU A 137 75.03 43.15 89.22
C LEU A 137 75.50 44.21 88.22
N ALA A 138 76.43 45.08 88.65
CA ALA A 138 76.93 46.16 87.82
C ALA A 138 77.82 45.66 86.65
N ASN A 139 78.42 44.46 86.79
CA ASN A 139 79.33 43.87 85.81
C ASN A 139 78.74 42.55 85.28
N GLN A 140 78.33 42.53 84.01
CA GLN A 140 77.63 41.40 83.38
C GLN A 140 78.54 40.33 82.76
N ASN A 141 79.87 40.44 82.91
CA ASN A 141 80.83 39.56 82.23
C ASN A 141 81.19 38.28 83.02
N VAL A 142 80.56 37.99 84.16
CA VAL A 142 80.78 36.74 84.91
C VAL A 142 79.66 35.76 84.64
N ALA A 143 80.00 34.53 84.26
CA ALA A 143 79.06 33.42 84.30
C ALA A 143 78.86 32.98 85.76
N ILE A 144 77.69 33.30 86.32
CA ILE A 144 77.26 32.74 87.60
C ILE A 144 76.59 31.40 87.33
N LYS A 145 77.03 30.37 88.04
CA LYS A 145 76.43 29.03 87.99
C LYS A 145 75.80 28.71 89.34
N ILE A 146 74.83 27.82 89.31
CA ILE A 146 74.20 27.28 90.52
C ILE A 146 74.41 25.78 90.59
N ASN A 147 74.51 25.25 91.80
CA ASN A 147 74.38 23.82 92.03
C ASN A 147 72.88 23.46 92.09
N ALA A 148 72.29 23.06 90.96
CA ALA A 148 70.84 22.92 90.83
C ALA A 148 70.26 21.81 91.76
N ALA A 149 69.19 22.12 92.48
CA ALA A 149 68.44 21.15 93.30
C ALA A 149 67.59 20.19 92.43
N ALA A 150 67.26 19.01 92.96
CA ALA A 150 66.42 18.00 92.29
C ALA A 150 64.90 18.22 92.46
N LEU A 151 64.47 19.36 93.02
CA LEU A 151 63.06 19.65 93.30
C LEU A 151 62.45 20.55 92.23
N ALA A 152 61.35 20.10 91.63
CA ALA A 152 60.60 20.85 90.63
C ALA A 152 59.83 22.02 91.28
N THR A 153 59.86 23.18 90.64
CA THR A 153 59.19 24.40 91.11
C THR A 153 57.89 24.70 90.34
N LEU A 154 57.10 25.67 90.82
CA LEU A 154 55.91 26.12 90.10
C LEU A 154 56.24 26.68 88.71
N ARG A 155 57.42 27.26 88.54
CA ARG A 155 57.87 27.79 87.25
C ARG A 155 58.20 26.70 86.26
N ASP A 156 58.73 25.56 86.71
CA ASP A 156 58.96 24.40 85.84
C ASP A 156 57.62 23.86 85.30
N LEU A 157 56.58 23.89 86.11
CA LEU A 157 55.22 23.53 85.68
C LEU A 157 54.67 24.52 84.64
N ASP A 158 54.89 25.82 84.82
CA ASP A 158 54.47 26.84 83.84
C ASP A 158 55.20 26.66 82.50
N SER A 159 56.51 26.40 82.51
CA SER A 159 57.28 26.11 81.29
C SER A 159 56.78 24.85 80.57
N LEU A 160 56.48 23.78 81.31
CA LEU A 160 55.89 22.56 80.73
C LEU A 160 54.52 22.83 80.10
N LYS A 161 53.71 23.69 80.73
CA LYS A 161 52.39 24.07 80.21
C LYS A 161 52.52 24.84 78.90
N GLU A 162 53.47 25.77 78.81
CA GLU A 162 53.75 26.52 77.58
C GLU A 162 54.18 25.59 76.43
N GLU A 163 55.14 24.69 76.68
CA GLU A 163 55.58 23.69 75.69
C GLU A 163 54.42 22.81 75.21
N PHE A 164 53.54 22.39 76.13
CA PHE A 164 52.38 21.57 75.79
C PHE A 164 51.37 22.32 74.90
N VAL A 165 51.14 23.60 75.15
CA VAL A 165 50.27 24.46 74.32
C VAL A 165 50.85 24.60 72.91
N GLU A 166 52.14 24.92 72.80
CA GLU A 166 52.80 25.03 71.49
C GLU A 166 52.69 23.74 70.69
N ARG A 167 52.86 22.59 71.35
CA ARG A 167 52.74 21.29 70.71
C ARG A 167 51.31 20.98 70.24
N ILE A 168 50.29 21.35 71.03
CA ILE A 168 48.88 21.20 70.64
C ILE A 168 48.59 22.03 69.39
N ASP A 169 49.01 23.29 69.37
CA ASP A 169 48.78 24.18 68.24
C ASP A 169 49.50 23.69 66.98
N GLY A 170 50.73 23.18 67.11
CA GLY A 170 51.45 22.54 66.01
C GLY A 170 50.72 21.34 65.41
N VAL A 171 50.18 20.46 66.26
CA VAL A 171 49.39 19.30 65.80
C VAL A 171 48.10 19.76 65.12
N ARG A 172 47.39 20.73 65.70
CA ARG A 172 46.17 21.30 65.13
C ARG A 172 46.40 21.86 63.74
N ASN A 173 47.43 22.71 63.58
CA ASN A 173 47.79 23.29 62.30
C ASN A 173 48.13 22.22 61.25
N THR A 174 48.84 21.17 61.66
CA THR A 174 49.16 20.03 60.78
C THR A 174 47.89 19.31 60.32
N LEU A 175 46.93 19.10 61.22
CA LEU A 175 45.67 18.44 60.89
C LEU A 175 44.80 19.29 59.96
N ASP A 176 44.70 20.58 60.23
CA ASP A 176 43.93 21.52 59.40
C ASP A 176 44.50 21.59 57.96
N ASN A 177 45.83 21.62 57.81
CA ASN A 177 46.48 21.58 56.51
C ASN A 177 46.16 20.27 55.75
N LYS A 178 46.32 19.11 56.40
CA LYS A 178 46.00 17.81 55.78
C LYS A 178 44.53 17.70 55.38
N LEU A 179 43.63 18.27 56.17
CA LEU A 179 42.20 18.29 55.87
C LEU A 179 41.90 19.14 54.64
N GLN A 180 42.53 20.32 54.52
CA GLN A 180 42.39 21.19 53.34
C GLN A 180 42.97 20.54 52.07
N GLU A 181 44.14 19.92 52.16
CA GLU A 181 44.75 19.19 51.04
C GLU A 181 43.83 18.05 50.56
N SER A 182 43.33 17.23 51.49
CA SER A 182 42.42 16.12 51.18
C SER A 182 41.12 16.61 50.53
N LYS A 183 40.57 17.74 51.02
CA LYS A 183 39.36 18.36 50.47
C LYS A 183 39.59 18.83 49.03
N SER A 184 40.69 19.52 48.77
CA SER A 184 41.06 20.02 47.44
C SER A 184 41.26 18.88 46.43
N GLU A 185 41.89 17.79 46.85
CA GLU A 185 42.07 16.60 46.01
C GLU A 185 40.73 15.94 45.64
N LEU A 186 39.82 15.82 46.62
CA LEU A 186 38.48 15.27 46.39
C LEU A 186 37.65 16.15 45.45
N GLU A 187 37.68 17.47 45.63
CA GLU A 187 36.98 18.43 44.75
C GLU A 187 37.49 18.33 43.31
N THR A 188 38.81 18.18 43.13
CA THR A 188 39.43 17.99 41.82
C THR A 188 38.97 16.69 41.16
N LYS A 189 39.02 15.56 41.89
CA LYS A 189 38.57 14.26 41.36
C LYS A 189 37.08 14.27 41.00
N LEU A 190 36.25 14.90 41.81
CA LEU A 190 34.82 15.04 41.55
C LEU A 190 34.56 15.85 40.27
N SER A 191 35.28 16.96 40.07
CA SER A 191 35.17 17.81 38.88
C SER A 191 35.59 17.07 37.60
N GLN A 192 36.66 16.28 37.67
CA GLN A 192 37.13 15.43 36.57
C GLN A 192 36.10 14.35 36.22
N ALA A 193 35.56 13.65 37.22
CA ALA A 193 34.54 12.62 37.03
C ALA A 193 33.27 13.20 36.39
N LYS A 194 32.84 14.38 36.83
CA LYS A 194 31.68 15.08 36.26
C LYS A 194 31.89 15.43 34.78
N SER A 195 33.08 15.94 34.44
CA SER A 195 33.42 16.29 33.05
C SER A 195 33.48 15.05 32.14
N ALA A 196 34.03 13.94 32.63
CA ALA A 196 34.06 12.68 31.90
C ALA A 196 32.65 12.15 31.63
N LEU A 197 31.79 12.09 32.65
CA LEU A 197 30.39 11.66 32.49
C LEU A 197 29.61 12.56 31.54
N GLN A 198 29.82 13.88 31.58
CA GLN A 198 29.19 14.80 30.65
C GLN A 198 29.59 14.51 29.20
N THR A 199 30.86 14.16 28.97
CA THR A 199 31.37 13.77 27.65
C THR A 199 30.72 12.47 27.17
N ASP A 200 30.62 11.47 28.04
CA ASP A 200 30.00 10.18 27.72
C ASP A 200 28.50 10.32 27.40
N ILE A 201 27.78 11.19 28.12
CA ILE A 201 26.37 11.52 27.86
C ILE A 201 26.24 12.14 26.46
N SER A 202 27.01 13.19 26.14
CA SER A 202 26.98 13.85 24.83
C SER A 202 27.29 12.88 23.68
N ASN A 203 28.26 11.99 23.88
CA ASN A 203 28.61 10.94 22.91
C ASN A 203 27.45 9.95 22.71
N THR A 204 26.80 9.56 23.79
CA THR A 204 25.65 8.64 23.76
C THR A 204 24.45 9.28 23.07
N GLU A 205 24.12 10.54 23.38
CA GLU A 205 23.06 11.30 22.71
C GLU A 205 23.30 11.38 21.20
N THR A 206 24.55 11.67 20.79
CA THR A 206 24.93 11.72 19.38
C THR A 206 24.73 10.36 18.67
N LYS A 207 25.13 9.26 19.32
CA LYS A 207 24.93 7.91 18.78
C LYS A 207 23.44 7.57 18.67
N VAL A 208 22.65 7.84 19.70
CA VAL A 208 21.19 7.59 19.70
C VAL A 208 20.51 8.35 18.56
N LYS A 209 20.87 9.63 18.39
CA LYS A 209 20.35 10.44 17.28
C LYS A 209 20.69 9.85 15.92
N SER A 210 21.95 9.47 15.70
CA SER A 210 22.39 8.80 14.46
C SER A 210 21.63 7.50 14.20
N TYR A 211 21.39 6.67 15.22
CA TYR A 211 20.58 5.48 15.08
C TYR A 211 19.13 5.78 14.69
N SER A 212 18.52 6.81 15.29
CA SER A 212 17.16 7.26 14.93
C SER A 212 17.11 7.72 13.48
N ASP A 213 17.99 8.64 13.09
CA ASP A 213 18.04 9.22 11.74
C ASP A 213 18.25 8.12 10.68
N ASN A 214 19.16 7.17 10.94
CA ASN A 214 19.42 6.05 10.04
C ASN A 214 18.22 5.09 9.94
N LYS A 215 17.52 4.83 11.06
CA LYS A 215 16.33 3.98 11.07
C LYS A 215 15.20 4.62 10.27
N ASP A 216 14.95 5.91 10.47
CA ASP A 216 13.90 6.65 9.76
C ASP A 216 14.20 6.70 8.26
N LYS A 217 15.46 6.96 7.89
CA LYS A 217 15.89 6.88 6.48
C LYS A 217 15.67 5.48 5.90
N ALA A 218 16.13 4.42 6.57
CA ALA A 218 15.96 3.06 6.08
C ALA A 218 14.49 2.63 5.97
N LEU A 219 13.62 3.14 6.85
CA LEU A 219 12.18 2.88 6.78
C LEU A 219 11.56 3.61 5.58
N ASN A 220 11.91 4.88 5.36
CA ASN A 220 11.46 5.66 4.22
C ASN A 220 11.94 5.02 2.90
N ASP A 221 13.21 4.65 2.79
CA ASP A 221 13.77 3.98 1.61
C ASP A 221 13.00 2.67 1.29
N LYS A 222 12.65 1.88 2.33
CA LYS A 222 11.83 0.67 2.16
C LYS A 222 10.40 0.98 1.72
N PHE A 223 9.81 2.04 2.26
CA PHE A 223 8.45 2.45 1.91
C PHE A 223 8.38 2.95 0.46
N ASP A 224 9.34 3.76 0.04
CA ASP A 224 9.48 4.25 -1.33
C ASP A 224 9.70 3.08 -2.30
N GLN A 225 10.54 2.11 -1.95
CA GLN A 225 10.74 0.90 -2.76
C GLN A 225 9.45 0.08 -2.88
N LEU A 226 8.70 -0.08 -1.79
CA LEU A 226 7.42 -0.79 -1.82
C LEU A 226 6.41 -0.10 -2.74
N ILE A 227 6.33 1.23 -2.68
CA ILE A 227 5.47 2.02 -3.59
C ILE A 227 5.88 1.78 -5.04
N LEU A 228 7.18 1.89 -5.35
CA LEU A 228 7.70 1.68 -6.71
C LEU A 228 7.37 0.28 -7.24
N ASP A 229 7.56 -0.75 -6.40
CA ASP A 229 7.26 -2.13 -6.76
C ASP A 229 5.76 -2.32 -7.02
N HIS A 230 4.89 -1.72 -6.20
CA HIS A 230 3.44 -1.80 -6.37
C HIS A 230 2.96 -1.08 -7.64
N VAL A 231 3.50 0.12 -7.90
CA VAL A 231 3.24 0.87 -9.14
C VAL A 231 3.67 0.08 -10.37
N LYS A 232 4.84 -0.59 -10.30
CA LYS A 232 5.31 -1.45 -11.38
C LYS A 232 4.36 -2.63 -11.63
N GLN A 233 3.94 -3.33 -10.58
CA GLN A 233 2.98 -4.44 -10.70
C GLN A 233 1.64 -3.98 -11.29
N LEU A 234 1.10 -2.85 -10.82
CA LEU A 234 -0.13 -2.26 -11.36
C LEU A 234 0.02 -1.91 -12.84
N THR A 235 1.15 -1.31 -13.21
CA THR A 235 1.46 -0.94 -14.61
C THR A 235 1.52 -2.17 -15.51
N GLU A 236 2.17 -3.24 -15.06
CA GLU A 236 2.23 -4.53 -15.78
C GLU A 236 0.84 -5.17 -15.92
N HIS A 237 0.03 -5.12 -14.86
CA HIS A 237 -1.35 -5.65 -14.87
C HIS A 237 -2.24 -4.88 -15.85
N ILE A 238 -2.23 -3.54 -15.81
CA ILE A 238 -2.97 -2.68 -16.75
C ILE A 238 -2.52 -2.97 -18.19
N THR A 239 -1.21 -3.05 -18.43
CA THR A 239 -0.67 -3.34 -19.76
C THR A 239 -1.16 -4.69 -20.28
N THR A 240 -1.16 -5.72 -19.44
CA THR A 240 -1.65 -7.06 -19.77
C THR A 240 -3.15 -7.05 -20.08
N ASN A 241 -3.96 -6.41 -19.24
CA ASN A 241 -5.40 -6.30 -19.47
C ASN A 241 -5.72 -5.55 -20.77
N ASN A 242 -5.03 -4.44 -21.04
CA ASN A 242 -5.19 -3.69 -22.28
C ASN A 242 -4.86 -4.53 -23.52
N ARG A 243 -3.78 -5.33 -23.47
CA ARG A 243 -3.46 -6.28 -24.55
C ARG A 243 -4.58 -7.31 -24.75
N ASN A 244 -5.13 -7.86 -23.68
CA ASN A 244 -6.22 -8.83 -23.75
C ASN A 244 -7.50 -8.21 -24.33
N PHE A 245 -7.86 -6.98 -23.93
CA PHE A 245 -8.98 -6.25 -24.52
C PHE A 245 -8.78 -5.99 -26.02
N LEU A 246 -7.59 -5.57 -26.43
CA LEU A 246 -7.27 -5.36 -27.86
C LEU A 246 -7.36 -6.66 -28.67
N LEU A 247 -6.92 -7.79 -28.11
CA LEU A 247 -7.07 -9.11 -28.74
C LEU A 247 -8.54 -9.52 -28.84
N ALA A 248 -9.33 -9.29 -27.79
CA ALA A 248 -10.77 -9.55 -27.80
C ALA A 248 -11.52 -8.70 -28.84
N ASP A 249 -11.21 -7.40 -28.92
CA ASP A 249 -11.76 -6.49 -29.94
C ASP A 249 -11.41 -6.96 -31.35
N ARG A 250 -10.14 -7.32 -31.59
CA ARG A 250 -9.70 -7.88 -32.88
C ARG A 250 -10.47 -9.15 -33.24
N ASN A 251 -10.66 -10.06 -32.28
CA ASN A 251 -11.40 -11.30 -32.51
C ASN A 251 -12.87 -11.01 -32.84
N LEU A 252 -13.52 -10.10 -32.13
CA LEU A 252 -14.90 -9.68 -32.42
C LEU A 252 -15.02 -9.07 -33.82
N ARG A 253 -14.09 -8.19 -34.20
CA ARG A 253 -14.04 -7.62 -35.56
C ARG A 253 -13.90 -8.71 -36.62
N ASN A 254 -12.98 -9.66 -36.43
CA ASN A 254 -12.79 -10.77 -37.36
C ASN A 254 -14.05 -11.63 -37.50
N VAL A 255 -14.75 -11.91 -36.39
CA VAL A 255 -16.04 -12.64 -36.42
C VAL A 255 -17.11 -11.85 -37.15
N PHE A 256 -17.19 -10.54 -36.92
CA PHE A 256 -18.14 -9.66 -37.61
C PHE A 256 -17.88 -9.62 -39.13
N GLU A 257 -16.64 -9.40 -39.55
CA GLU A 257 -16.23 -9.40 -40.96
C GLU A 257 -16.53 -10.75 -41.64
N LYS A 258 -16.24 -11.86 -40.96
CA LYS A 258 -16.58 -13.19 -41.47
C LYS A 258 -18.10 -13.34 -41.67
N ARG A 259 -18.91 -12.99 -40.66
CA ARG A 259 -20.38 -13.04 -40.75
C ARG A 259 -20.90 -12.15 -41.87
N LEU A 260 -20.33 -10.96 -42.04
CA LEU A 260 -20.69 -10.05 -43.12
C LEU A 260 -20.38 -10.64 -44.50
N GLY A 261 -19.21 -11.28 -44.65
CA GLY A 261 -18.83 -11.99 -45.87
C GLY A 261 -19.72 -13.20 -46.17
N ASP A 262 -20.06 -13.99 -45.16
CA ASP A 262 -20.96 -15.14 -45.29
C ASP A 262 -22.39 -14.70 -45.65
N GLU A 263 -22.88 -13.62 -45.04
CA GLU A 263 -24.18 -13.02 -45.36
C GLU A 263 -24.22 -12.45 -46.80
N LYS A 264 -23.13 -11.81 -47.25
CA LYS A 264 -23.02 -11.34 -48.64
C LYS A 264 -23.09 -12.50 -49.63
N ARG A 265 -22.35 -13.58 -49.37
CA ARG A 265 -22.38 -14.80 -50.20
C ARG A 265 -23.76 -15.44 -50.22
N PHE A 266 -24.41 -15.58 -49.07
CA PHE A 266 -25.77 -16.11 -48.98
C PHE A 266 -26.76 -15.29 -49.84
N ARG A 267 -26.67 -13.96 -49.79
CA ARG A 267 -27.49 -13.09 -50.65
C ARG A 267 -27.19 -13.27 -52.14
N GLU A 268 -25.92 -13.38 -52.50
CA GLU A 268 -25.49 -13.57 -53.90
C GLU A 268 -25.96 -14.92 -54.44
N ASP A 269 -25.82 -16.00 -53.67
CA ASP A 269 -26.31 -17.33 -54.01
C ASP A 269 -27.84 -17.35 -54.17
N ALA A 270 -28.57 -16.70 -53.26
CA ALA A 270 -30.03 -16.59 -53.35
C ALA A 270 -30.48 -15.83 -54.62
N VAL A 271 -29.78 -14.75 -54.98
CA VAL A 271 -30.04 -13.99 -56.22
C VAL A 271 -29.76 -14.84 -57.45
N ASN A 272 -28.65 -15.59 -57.46
CA ASN A 272 -28.31 -16.49 -58.56
C ASN A 272 -29.34 -17.61 -58.72
N GLU A 273 -29.81 -18.20 -57.62
CA GLU A 273 -30.84 -19.24 -57.64
C GLU A 273 -32.18 -18.69 -58.17
N LEU A 274 -32.58 -17.50 -57.72
CA LEU A 274 -33.75 -16.79 -58.25
C LEU A 274 -33.61 -16.51 -59.76
N ALA A 275 -32.43 -16.11 -60.23
CA ALA A 275 -32.17 -15.89 -61.65
C ALA A 275 -32.32 -17.19 -62.47
N ILE A 276 -31.82 -18.32 -61.95
CA ILE A 276 -32.01 -19.64 -62.58
C ILE A 276 -33.49 -20.00 -62.64
N GLN A 277 -34.23 -19.86 -61.53
CA GLN A 277 -35.66 -20.16 -61.48
C GLN A 277 -36.46 -19.28 -62.45
N PHE A 278 -36.13 -17.98 -62.54
CA PHE A 278 -36.74 -17.05 -63.48
C PHE A 278 -36.50 -17.48 -64.93
N ASN A 279 -35.27 -17.84 -65.30
CA ASN A 279 -34.94 -18.31 -66.65
C ASN A 279 -35.69 -19.61 -67.02
N ASN A 280 -35.86 -20.53 -66.06
CA ASN A 280 -36.64 -21.75 -66.27
C ASN A 280 -38.14 -21.46 -66.50
N LEU A 281 -38.70 -20.49 -65.77
CA LEU A 281 -40.08 -20.04 -65.95
C LEU A 281 -40.29 -19.41 -67.33
N VAL A 282 -39.38 -18.55 -67.77
CA VAL A 282 -39.39 -17.96 -69.12
C VAL A 282 -39.42 -19.06 -70.20
N SER A 283 -38.60 -20.10 -70.05
CA SER A 283 -38.55 -21.22 -70.99
C SER A 283 -39.86 -22.03 -71.03
N SER A 284 -40.51 -22.20 -69.88
CA SER A 284 -41.79 -22.92 -69.77
C SER A 284 -42.95 -22.14 -70.42
N VAL A 285 -42.99 -20.81 -70.26
CA VAL A 285 -43.99 -19.95 -70.91
C VAL A 285 -43.85 -19.98 -72.44
N GLN A 286 -42.61 -19.94 -72.95
CA GLN A 286 -42.35 -20.08 -74.40
C GLN A 286 -42.78 -21.44 -74.96
N THR A 287 -42.79 -22.50 -74.15
CA THR A 287 -43.21 -23.85 -74.58
C THR A 287 -44.74 -23.98 -74.59
N LEU A 288 -45.44 -23.33 -73.65
CA LEU A 288 -46.91 -23.33 -73.61
C LEU A 288 -47.53 -22.59 -74.80
N ASP A 289 -46.94 -21.46 -75.20
CA ASP A 289 -47.39 -20.65 -76.35
C ASP A 289 -47.32 -21.45 -77.67
N ARG A 290 -46.35 -22.35 -77.80
CA ARG A 290 -46.16 -23.21 -78.98
C ARG A 290 -47.18 -24.37 -79.06
N ASN A 291 -47.74 -24.83 -77.95
CA ASN A 291 -48.66 -25.97 -77.91
C ASN A 291 -50.15 -25.60 -78.10
N ILE A 292 -50.54 -24.34 -77.84
CA ILE A 292 -51.92 -23.87 -78.03
C ILE A 292 -52.25 -23.57 -79.50
N GLN A 293 -51.24 -23.32 -80.34
CA GLN A 293 -51.41 -23.01 -81.77
C GLN A 293 -51.63 -24.25 -82.69
N GLN A 294 -51.78 -25.48 -82.16
CA GLN A 294 -51.83 -26.72 -82.97
C GLN A 294 -53.03 -27.68 -82.75
N SER A 295 -54.07 -27.36 -81.97
CA SER A 295 -55.10 -28.37 -81.57
C SER A 295 -56.59 -28.06 -81.79
N PHE A 296 -57.00 -27.57 -82.97
CA PHE A 296 -58.40 -27.67 -83.43
C PHE A 296 -58.54 -28.00 -84.92
N TYR A 297 -58.51 -29.29 -85.28
CA TYR A 297 -59.06 -29.82 -86.54
C TYR A 297 -59.52 -31.27 -86.34
N ASN A 298 -60.80 -31.46 -85.99
CA ASN A 298 -61.44 -32.79 -85.94
C ASN A 298 -62.26 -33.04 -87.21
N LYS A 299 -62.13 -34.26 -87.75
CA LYS A 299 -62.74 -34.76 -89.00
C LYS A 299 -64.28 -34.81 -88.91
N ARG A 300 -65.00 -34.07 -89.78
CA ARG A 300 -66.48 -34.03 -89.89
C ARG A 300 -67.05 -35.33 -90.51
N ARG A 301 -68.24 -35.78 -90.09
CA ARG A 301 -68.92 -37.05 -90.51
C ARG A 301 -70.27 -36.79 -91.20
N ALA A 302 -70.90 -37.80 -91.84
CA ALA A 302 -72.24 -37.68 -92.44
C ALA A 302 -73.30 -37.22 -91.40
N PRO A 303 -74.38 -36.50 -91.81
CA PRO A 303 -75.35 -35.92 -90.89
C PRO A 303 -76.31 -36.97 -90.30
N ALA A 304 -76.63 -36.88 -89.01
CA ALA A 304 -77.58 -37.77 -88.34
C ALA A 304 -78.93 -37.12 -88.02
N THR A 305 -78.98 -35.78 -87.93
CA THR A 305 -80.20 -35.02 -87.67
C THR A 305 -80.15 -33.65 -88.33
N TRP A 306 -81.26 -32.92 -88.33
CA TRP A 306 -81.36 -31.60 -88.94
C TRP A 306 -82.27 -30.66 -88.15
N THR A 307 -82.06 -29.36 -88.35
CA THR A 307 -82.95 -28.29 -87.91
C THR A 307 -83.32 -27.43 -89.11
N LEU A 308 -84.50 -26.79 -89.07
CA LEU A 308 -84.93 -25.85 -90.10
C LEU A 308 -84.77 -24.41 -89.58
N ASP A 309 -83.89 -23.66 -90.23
CA ASP A 309 -83.73 -22.22 -90.05
C ASP A 309 -84.53 -21.47 -91.11
N ARG A 310 -85.50 -20.68 -90.63
CA ARG A 310 -86.42 -19.90 -91.47
C ARG A 310 -86.07 -18.41 -91.53
N THR A 311 -84.93 -18.01 -90.95
CA THR A 311 -84.50 -16.61 -90.89
C THR A 311 -83.81 -16.14 -92.18
N THR A 312 -83.33 -17.07 -93.01
CA THR A 312 -82.73 -16.80 -94.33
C THR A 312 -83.73 -17.03 -95.46
N THR A 313 -83.55 -16.39 -96.63
CA THR A 313 -84.28 -16.75 -97.86
C THR A 313 -83.25 -17.10 -98.95
N PRO A 314 -83.17 -18.34 -99.45
CA PRO A 314 -83.97 -19.52 -99.10
C PRO A 314 -83.84 -19.95 -97.63
N TRP A 315 -84.84 -20.64 -97.09
CA TRP A 315 -84.71 -21.31 -95.78
C TRP A 315 -83.51 -22.27 -95.80
N THR A 316 -82.87 -22.48 -94.66
CA THR A 316 -81.69 -23.33 -94.53
C THR A 316 -81.99 -24.51 -93.62
N ILE A 317 -81.66 -25.72 -94.08
CA ILE A 317 -81.61 -26.87 -93.19
C ILE A 317 -80.18 -26.99 -92.69
N TRP A 318 -79.98 -26.94 -91.36
CA TRP A 318 -78.67 -27.16 -90.73
C TRP A 318 -78.57 -28.58 -90.22
N PHE A 319 -77.46 -29.23 -90.51
CA PHE A 319 -77.15 -30.57 -90.03
C PHE A 319 -76.16 -30.52 -88.85
N ASP A 320 -76.18 -31.56 -88.03
CA ASP A 320 -75.29 -31.74 -86.87
C ASP A 320 -73.81 -31.92 -87.24
N ASN A 321 -73.51 -32.18 -88.51
CA ASN A 321 -72.14 -32.19 -89.02
C ASN A 321 -71.61 -30.82 -89.47
N GLY A 322 -72.39 -29.75 -89.23
CA GLY A 322 -72.06 -28.37 -89.60
C GLY A 322 -72.34 -28.03 -91.07
N CYS A 323 -72.84 -28.96 -91.88
CA CYS A 323 -73.30 -28.62 -93.24
C CYS A 323 -74.66 -27.93 -93.17
N GLY A 324 -74.94 -27.06 -94.13
CA GLY A 324 -76.28 -26.54 -94.41
C GLY A 324 -76.77 -26.99 -95.78
N ILE A 325 -78.08 -26.95 -96.03
CA ILE A 325 -78.63 -27.08 -97.39
C ILE A 325 -79.77 -26.10 -97.63
N GLN A 326 -79.79 -25.53 -98.83
CA GLN A 326 -80.81 -24.58 -99.31
C GLN A 326 -81.37 -25.06 -100.65
N PHE A 327 -82.65 -24.78 -100.89
CA PHE A 327 -83.36 -25.08 -102.15
C PHE A 327 -83.86 -23.78 -102.82
N PRO A 328 -83.02 -23.08 -103.61
CA PRO A 328 -83.35 -21.76 -104.18
C PRO A 328 -84.59 -21.71 -105.06
N ASP A 329 -84.90 -22.78 -105.80
CA ASP A 329 -86.11 -22.83 -106.64
C ASP A 329 -87.40 -22.98 -105.82
N TYR A 330 -87.28 -23.29 -104.52
CA TYR A 330 -88.40 -23.50 -103.60
C TYR A 330 -88.20 -22.71 -102.30
N PRO A 331 -87.86 -21.41 -102.34
CA PRO A 331 -87.09 -20.72 -101.31
C PRO A 331 -87.76 -20.68 -99.93
N THR A 332 -89.08 -20.78 -99.86
CA THR A 332 -89.89 -20.78 -98.63
C THR A 332 -91.00 -21.84 -98.64
N SER A 333 -90.95 -22.80 -99.58
CA SER A 333 -91.99 -23.82 -99.72
C SER A 333 -91.91 -24.84 -98.58
N GLY A 334 -92.85 -24.77 -97.63
CA GLY A 334 -92.85 -25.62 -96.44
C GLY A 334 -92.78 -27.12 -96.76
N SER A 335 -93.43 -27.57 -97.83
CA SER A 335 -93.43 -28.98 -98.26
C SER A 335 -92.06 -29.49 -98.69
N MET A 336 -91.17 -28.64 -99.23
CA MET A 336 -89.82 -29.08 -99.61
C MET A 336 -88.89 -29.24 -98.40
N TYR A 337 -89.04 -28.35 -97.43
CA TYR A 337 -88.24 -28.28 -96.20
C TYR A 337 -88.76 -29.16 -95.05
N GLY A 338 -89.91 -29.82 -95.22
CA GLY A 338 -90.54 -30.66 -94.21
C GLY A 338 -91.32 -29.88 -93.14
N TYR A 339 -91.54 -28.58 -93.33
CA TYR A 339 -92.30 -27.75 -92.42
C TYR A 339 -93.79 -28.08 -92.50
N GLY A 340 -94.38 -28.52 -91.39
CA GLY A 340 -95.77 -28.97 -91.32
C GLY A 340 -96.02 -30.41 -91.81
N HIS A 341 -94.96 -31.18 -92.10
CA HIS A 341 -95.05 -32.59 -92.50
C HIS A 341 -94.58 -33.52 -91.38
N SER A 342 -95.31 -34.60 -91.13
CA SER A 342 -94.96 -35.60 -90.12
C SER A 342 -93.80 -36.48 -90.60
N PHE A 343 -92.74 -36.61 -89.79
CA PHE A 343 -91.62 -37.51 -90.07
C PHE A 343 -92.03 -39.00 -90.06
N GLU A 344 -93.17 -39.38 -89.47
CA GLU A 344 -93.60 -40.79 -89.40
C GLU A 344 -93.85 -41.42 -90.78
N ASN A 345 -94.25 -40.62 -91.79
CA ASN A 345 -94.37 -41.09 -93.19
C ASN A 345 -93.02 -41.14 -93.94
N SER A 346 -91.92 -40.68 -93.34
CA SER A 346 -90.59 -40.70 -93.92
C SER A 346 -89.83 -42.01 -93.67
N LEU A 347 -90.38 -42.96 -92.91
CA LEU A 347 -89.75 -44.26 -92.61
C LEU A 347 -90.10 -45.37 -93.62
N ALA A 348 -90.79 -45.02 -94.72
CA ALA A 348 -91.06 -45.98 -95.79
C ALA A 348 -89.79 -46.25 -96.62
N ASN A 349 -89.55 -47.51 -97.01
CA ASN A 349 -88.44 -47.93 -97.89
C ASN A 349 -88.67 -47.49 -99.36
N LYS A 350 -88.97 -46.20 -99.58
CA LYS A 350 -89.18 -45.60 -100.90
C LYS A 350 -88.74 -44.14 -100.91
N PHE A 351 -88.13 -43.69 -102.01
CA PHE A 351 -87.88 -42.27 -102.25
C PHE A 351 -89.21 -41.51 -102.27
N ALA A 352 -89.22 -40.35 -101.62
CA ALA A 352 -90.35 -39.42 -101.67
C ALA A 352 -90.01 -38.24 -102.58
N ALA A 353 -90.98 -37.77 -103.36
CA ALA A 353 -90.84 -36.53 -104.13
C ALA A 353 -90.59 -35.31 -103.23
N TYR A 354 -91.23 -35.28 -102.05
CA TYR A 354 -91.05 -34.29 -101.01
C TYR A 354 -91.58 -34.84 -99.67
N PRO A 355 -91.14 -34.32 -98.51
CA PRO A 355 -90.03 -33.38 -98.31
C PRO A 355 -88.65 -33.93 -98.66
N LEU A 356 -87.74 -33.07 -99.15
CA LEU A 356 -86.44 -33.50 -99.69
C LEU A 356 -85.47 -33.97 -98.60
N VAL A 357 -85.53 -33.35 -97.42
CA VAL A 357 -84.66 -33.68 -96.27
C VAL A 357 -84.84 -35.11 -95.78
N TYR A 358 -86.02 -35.69 -95.98
CA TYR A 358 -86.29 -37.07 -95.58
C TYR A 358 -85.42 -38.05 -96.37
N ASN A 359 -85.26 -37.83 -97.68
CA ASN A 359 -84.39 -38.68 -98.48
C ASN A 359 -82.92 -38.56 -98.03
N ILE A 360 -82.45 -37.35 -97.65
CA ILE A 360 -81.08 -37.13 -97.14
C ILE A 360 -80.84 -37.98 -95.89
N ILE A 361 -81.73 -37.87 -94.91
CA ILE A 361 -81.58 -38.53 -93.62
C ILE A 361 -81.77 -40.04 -93.76
N ASN A 362 -82.66 -40.49 -94.63
CA ASN A 362 -82.80 -41.92 -94.92
C ASN A 362 -81.59 -42.50 -95.64
N CYS A 363 -80.96 -41.76 -96.55
CA CYS A 363 -79.69 -42.18 -97.14
C CYS A 363 -78.57 -42.20 -96.08
N ALA A 364 -78.48 -41.17 -95.23
CA ALA A 364 -77.48 -41.12 -94.16
C ALA A 364 -77.63 -42.25 -93.13
N ARG A 365 -78.87 -42.68 -92.85
CA ARG A 365 -79.19 -43.81 -91.97
C ARG A 365 -79.10 -45.17 -92.65
N GLY A 366 -78.88 -45.22 -93.96
CA GLY A 366 -78.85 -46.46 -94.75
C GLY A 366 -80.22 -47.11 -95.01
N VAL A 367 -81.34 -46.39 -94.81
CA VAL A 367 -82.70 -46.86 -95.12
C VAL A 367 -82.96 -46.83 -96.63
N LEU A 368 -82.50 -45.77 -97.31
CA LEU A 368 -82.51 -45.69 -98.77
C LEU A 368 -81.10 -45.95 -99.29
N THR A 369 -80.96 -47.02 -100.05
CA THR A 369 -79.66 -47.52 -100.51
C THR A 369 -79.30 -47.01 -101.91
N LEU A 370 -78.04 -47.20 -102.29
CA LEU A 370 -77.56 -46.93 -103.65
C LEU A 370 -78.33 -47.79 -104.69
N GLU A 371 -78.67 -49.03 -104.33
CA GLU A 371 -79.45 -49.94 -105.18
C GLU A 371 -80.88 -49.44 -105.39
N ASP A 372 -81.52 -48.92 -104.34
CA ASP A 372 -82.83 -48.28 -104.44
C ASP A 372 -82.77 -47.08 -105.38
N PHE A 373 -81.70 -46.28 -105.31
CA PHE A 373 -81.51 -45.15 -106.20
C PHE A 373 -81.39 -45.61 -107.65
N VAL A 374 -80.62 -46.67 -107.94
CA VAL A 374 -80.44 -47.20 -109.30
C VAL A 374 -81.75 -47.75 -109.88
N LYS A 375 -82.49 -48.55 -109.10
CA LYS A 375 -83.74 -49.21 -109.56
C LYS A 375 -84.91 -48.24 -109.76
N ARG A 376 -84.89 -47.07 -109.12
CA ARG A 376 -86.02 -46.13 -109.14
C ARG A 376 -86.13 -45.41 -110.49
N ASP A 377 -87.26 -45.63 -111.17
CA ASP A 377 -87.67 -45.04 -112.46
C ASP A 377 -88.89 -44.07 -112.34
N GLY A 378 -89.39 -43.88 -111.12
CA GLY A 378 -90.51 -42.99 -110.80
C GLY A 378 -90.19 -41.49 -110.76
N SER A 379 -91.21 -40.69 -110.44
CA SER A 379 -91.14 -39.23 -110.48
C SER A 379 -90.62 -38.55 -109.19
N ASP A 380 -89.99 -39.30 -108.28
CA ASP A 380 -89.60 -38.83 -106.94
C ASP A 380 -88.39 -37.88 -106.92
N TYR A 381 -87.69 -37.74 -108.03
CA TYR A 381 -86.51 -36.87 -108.12
C TYR A 381 -86.84 -35.49 -108.68
N MET A 382 -88.09 -35.26 -109.15
CA MET A 382 -88.46 -34.06 -109.92
C MET A 382 -88.11 -32.72 -109.23
N TYR A 383 -88.11 -32.70 -107.89
CA TYR A 383 -87.84 -31.52 -107.07
C TYR A 383 -86.35 -31.36 -106.67
N TRP A 384 -85.45 -32.23 -107.11
CA TRP A 384 -84.00 -32.07 -106.91
C TRP A 384 -83.41 -31.11 -107.95
N SER A 385 -83.67 -29.82 -107.74
CA SER A 385 -83.22 -28.75 -108.61
C SER A 385 -81.68 -28.66 -108.72
N PRO A 386 -81.10 -28.25 -109.87
CA PRO A 386 -79.66 -28.03 -109.99
C PRO A 386 -79.20 -26.82 -109.17
N THR A 387 -80.12 -25.95 -108.74
CA THR A 387 -79.80 -24.80 -107.88
C THR A 387 -79.68 -25.18 -106.41
N THR A 388 -80.03 -26.42 -106.01
CA THR A 388 -79.87 -26.93 -104.65
C THR A 388 -78.42 -26.72 -104.17
N LYS A 389 -78.23 -26.05 -103.03
CA LYS A 389 -76.90 -25.64 -102.56
C LYS A 389 -76.59 -26.26 -101.20
N VAL A 390 -75.48 -26.99 -101.09
CA VAL A 390 -74.90 -27.42 -99.81
C VAL A 390 -73.93 -26.34 -99.31
N LEU A 391 -74.06 -25.97 -98.04
CA LEU A 391 -73.20 -25.03 -97.32
C LEU A 391 -72.18 -25.81 -96.50
N ASP A 392 -70.93 -25.34 -96.50
CA ASP A 392 -69.79 -25.97 -95.82
C ASP A 392 -69.71 -27.49 -96.05
N PRO A 393 -69.61 -27.93 -97.32
CA PRO A 393 -69.64 -29.35 -97.66
C PRO A 393 -68.47 -30.11 -97.02
N ILE A 394 -68.71 -31.39 -96.70
CA ILE A 394 -67.65 -32.31 -96.24
C ILE A 394 -66.81 -32.76 -97.43
N GLN A 395 -67.46 -32.99 -98.58
CA GLN A 395 -66.78 -33.42 -99.80
C GLN A 395 -66.99 -32.40 -100.92
N ASP A 396 -65.91 -32.10 -101.64
CA ASP A 396 -65.93 -31.14 -102.73
C ASP A 396 -66.55 -31.74 -104.01
N ALA A 397 -67.78 -31.33 -104.34
CA ALA A 397 -68.48 -31.78 -105.55
C ALA A 397 -67.82 -31.37 -106.86
N HIS A 398 -66.93 -30.37 -106.87
CA HIS A 398 -66.23 -29.94 -108.09
C HIS A 398 -65.28 -31.01 -108.62
N LYS A 399 -64.96 -32.03 -107.81
CA LYS A 399 -64.19 -33.21 -108.22
C LYS A 399 -64.85 -34.05 -109.30
N TYR A 400 -66.17 -33.92 -109.51
CA TYR A 400 -66.92 -34.80 -110.39
C TYR A 400 -67.77 -34.04 -111.41
N ASN A 401 -67.91 -34.65 -112.59
CA ASN A 401 -68.94 -34.36 -113.57
C ASN A 401 -70.13 -35.30 -113.31
N TRP A 402 -71.24 -34.70 -112.90
CA TRP A 402 -72.43 -35.41 -112.41
C TRP A 402 -73.42 -35.80 -113.51
N THR A 403 -73.26 -35.32 -114.74
CA THR A 403 -74.26 -35.45 -115.83
C THR A 403 -74.73 -36.89 -116.04
N ASN A 404 -73.85 -37.88 -115.83
CA ASN A 404 -74.14 -39.30 -116.03
C ASN A 404 -74.46 -40.06 -114.74
N ALA A 405 -74.58 -39.38 -113.59
CA ALA A 405 -74.84 -39.97 -112.27
C ALA A 405 -76.33 -40.33 -112.07
N VAL A 406 -76.85 -41.19 -112.96
CA VAL A 406 -78.26 -41.62 -113.01
C VAL A 406 -78.47 -43.08 -112.61
N GLY A 407 -77.40 -43.87 -112.50
CA GLY A 407 -77.44 -45.29 -112.14
C GLY A 407 -77.89 -46.24 -113.26
N ASN A 408 -78.94 -45.91 -114.02
CA ASN A 408 -79.45 -46.68 -115.16
C ASN A 408 -79.91 -45.73 -116.29
N ARG A 409 -79.47 -45.95 -117.54
CA ARG A 409 -79.46 -44.94 -118.62
C ARG A 409 -80.69 -44.93 -119.55
N ASP A 410 -81.57 -45.92 -119.49
CA ASP A 410 -82.53 -46.19 -120.58
C ASP A 410 -83.96 -45.62 -120.41
N THR A 411 -84.13 -44.42 -119.85
CA THR A 411 -85.49 -43.88 -119.61
C THR A 411 -85.63 -42.37 -119.89
N ASN A 412 -86.70 -41.99 -120.60
CA ASN A 412 -86.95 -40.63 -121.09
C ASN A 412 -87.84 -39.78 -120.13
N ASN A 413 -87.79 -40.05 -118.81
CA ASN A 413 -88.61 -39.38 -117.78
C ASN A 413 -87.89 -38.13 -117.24
N ASP A 414 -88.56 -36.97 -117.29
CA ASP A 414 -87.99 -35.69 -116.87
C ASP A 414 -87.56 -35.65 -115.39
N SER A 415 -88.21 -36.41 -114.50
CA SER A 415 -87.77 -36.54 -113.10
C SER A 415 -86.39 -37.19 -112.98
N LEU A 416 -86.07 -38.16 -113.83
CA LEU A 416 -84.81 -38.88 -113.78
C LEU A 416 -83.62 -38.01 -114.20
N LYS A 417 -83.86 -36.93 -114.98
CA LYS A 417 -82.87 -35.89 -115.28
C LYS A 417 -82.38 -35.14 -114.03
N ARG A 418 -83.08 -35.27 -112.89
CA ARG A 418 -82.69 -34.66 -111.60
C ARG A 418 -81.87 -35.57 -110.69
N LYS A 419 -81.74 -36.87 -111.01
CA LYS A 419 -80.90 -37.84 -110.25
C LYS A 419 -79.44 -37.39 -110.07
N PRO A 420 -78.77 -36.77 -111.07
CA PRO A 420 -77.45 -36.18 -110.88
C PRO A 420 -77.34 -35.20 -109.71
N ASN A 421 -78.36 -34.36 -109.51
CA ASN A 421 -78.36 -33.36 -108.45
C ASN A 421 -78.54 -34.02 -107.08
N PHE A 422 -79.38 -35.04 -107.00
CA PHE A 422 -79.54 -35.85 -105.79
C PHE A 422 -78.19 -36.48 -105.38
N ALA A 423 -77.52 -37.15 -106.33
CA ALA A 423 -76.26 -37.82 -106.07
C ALA A 423 -75.15 -36.87 -105.61
N ARG A 424 -75.06 -35.68 -106.24
CA ARG A 424 -74.16 -34.61 -105.82
C ARG A 424 -74.39 -34.20 -104.37
N VAL A 425 -75.65 -33.99 -103.97
CA VAL A 425 -75.98 -33.56 -102.60
C VAL A 425 -75.60 -34.62 -101.57
N MET A 426 -75.89 -35.90 -101.81
CA MET A 426 -75.50 -36.97 -100.88
C MET A 426 -73.98 -37.05 -100.71
N TYR A 427 -73.23 -36.82 -101.78
CA TYR A 427 -71.77 -36.77 -101.75
C TYR A 427 -71.24 -35.56 -100.95
N GLU A 428 -71.73 -34.35 -101.25
CA GLU A 428 -71.30 -33.12 -100.56
C GLU A 428 -71.54 -33.17 -99.04
N LEU A 429 -72.65 -33.79 -98.63
CA LEU A 429 -72.98 -34.01 -97.23
C LEU A 429 -72.16 -35.13 -96.57
N GLY A 430 -71.32 -35.82 -97.33
CA GLY A 430 -70.48 -36.91 -96.87
C GLY A 430 -71.21 -38.23 -96.63
N ILE A 431 -72.43 -38.39 -97.17
CA ILE A 431 -73.25 -39.61 -97.06
C ILE A 431 -72.76 -40.66 -98.05
N TRP A 432 -72.49 -40.26 -99.29
CA TRP A 432 -71.92 -41.13 -100.32
C TRP A 432 -70.44 -40.83 -100.50
N SER A 433 -69.66 -41.87 -100.74
CA SER A 433 -68.22 -41.80 -100.97
C SER A 433 -67.87 -41.57 -102.46
N ASP A 434 -66.60 -41.28 -102.75
CA ASP A 434 -66.06 -41.25 -104.12
C ASP A 434 -66.46 -42.52 -104.92
N ALA A 435 -66.31 -43.70 -104.29
CA ALA A 435 -66.62 -44.98 -104.94
C ALA A 435 -68.12 -45.16 -105.24
N ASP A 436 -68.99 -44.70 -104.33
CA ASP A 436 -70.44 -44.79 -104.51
C ASP A 436 -70.88 -43.94 -105.72
N VAL A 437 -70.43 -42.70 -105.82
CA VAL A 437 -70.86 -41.81 -106.91
C VAL A 437 -70.24 -42.17 -108.25
N GLU A 438 -69.02 -42.68 -108.26
CA GLU A 438 -68.39 -43.25 -109.47
C GLU A 438 -69.20 -44.44 -109.99
N SER A 439 -69.70 -45.32 -109.11
CA SER A 439 -70.55 -46.46 -109.50
C SER A 439 -71.90 -46.03 -110.10
N LEU A 440 -72.40 -44.85 -109.74
CA LEU A 440 -73.63 -44.27 -110.30
C LEU A 440 -73.43 -43.62 -111.67
N GLY A 441 -72.17 -43.47 -112.11
CA GLY A 441 -71.79 -42.86 -113.38
C GLY A 441 -71.24 -41.44 -113.27
N ALA A 442 -70.98 -40.92 -112.06
CA ALA A 442 -70.22 -39.67 -111.92
C ALA A 442 -68.78 -39.88 -112.42
N VAL A 443 -68.24 -38.92 -113.17
CA VAL A 443 -66.89 -39.03 -113.75
C VAL A 443 -65.99 -37.99 -113.11
N ARG A 444 -64.84 -38.40 -112.57
CA ARG A 444 -63.89 -37.46 -111.96
C ARG A 444 -63.43 -36.42 -112.99
N ARG A 445 -63.38 -35.15 -112.60
CA ARG A 445 -62.93 -34.04 -113.45
C ARG A 445 -61.42 -33.97 -113.56
#